data_AF-A0A3D2Q4J4-F1
#
_entry.id   AF-A0A3D2Q4J4-F1
#
_cell.length_a   1.000
_cell.length_b   1.000
_cell.length_c   1.000
_cell.angle_alpha   90.00
_cell.angle_beta   90.00
_cell.angle_gamma   90.00
#
_symmetry.space_group_name_H-M   'P 1'
#
loop_
_entity.id
_entity.type
_entity.pdbx_description
1 polymer ?
#
loop_
_entity_poly.entity_id
_entity_poly.type
_entity_poly.pdbx_seq_one_letter_code
_entity_poly.pdbx_strand_id
1 'polypeptide(L)'
;MLDGLFFGMSHGCTLMITVDCGISSVKEIAEARGRGVDVIVTDHHEPTMHLPPACAILNPKLKESSYPNRELTGVGVAFKLAHAITNHLISQGDMSTRKIDLKKFLDLVALGTISDMGSLLGENRILVRYGLRQLRKTRRIGLTKLFEVCEVNTSTISPLDIAAKVAPRLNSLGRIADPNKGVELLLILDEQGAEKLAGELEFNNVERQKIERKDSEDIDVYLCKHPEVLRNKGIALQSKKWHPGIIPIITARIARQYNRPTVII
;
A
#
# COMPACT_ATOMS: atom_id res chain seq x y z
N MET A 1 -6.75 -1.26 -11.56
CA MET A 1 -8.19 -1.03 -11.31
C MET A 1 -9.06 -1.70 -12.37
N LEU A 2 -8.84 -1.44 -13.67
CA LEU A 2 -9.60 -2.08 -14.77
C LEU A 2 -9.66 -3.60 -14.66
N ASP A 3 -8.52 -4.28 -14.46
CA ASP A 3 -8.51 -5.75 -14.36
C ASP A 3 -9.35 -6.27 -13.20
N GLY A 4 -9.30 -5.61 -12.04
CA GLY A 4 -10.12 -5.95 -10.87
C GLY A 4 -11.60 -5.70 -11.10
N LEU A 5 -11.94 -4.63 -11.82
CA LEU A 5 -13.31 -4.33 -12.25
C LEU A 5 -13.86 -5.40 -13.20
N PHE A 6 -13.12 -5.72 -14.26
CA PHE A 6 -13.52 -6.76 -15.21
C PHE A 6 -13.63 -8.13 -14.56
N PHE A 7 -12.67 -8.48 -13.68
CA PHE A 7 -12.74 -9.70 -12.90
C PHE A 7 -13.99 -9.75 -12.02
N GLY A 8 -14.30 -8.69 -11.27
CA GLY A 8 -15.51 -8.66 -10.44
C GLY A 8 -16.78 -8.81 -11.27
N MET A 9 -16.87 -8.10 -12.39
CA MET A 9 -18.02 -8.17 -13.29
C MET A 9 -18.19 -9.56 -13.91
N SER A 10 -17.10 -10.22 -14.32
CA SER A 10 -17.17 -11.57 -14.89
C SER A 10 -17.62 -12.62 -13.86
N HIS A 11 -17.54 -12.31 -12.56
CA HIS A 11 -17.99 -13.16 -11.46
C HIS A 11 -19.33 -12.71 -10.85
N GLY A 12 -20.05 -11.79 -11.50
CA GLY A 12 -21.38 -11.36 -11.07
C GLY A 12 -21.38 -10.45 -9.83
N CYS A 13 -20.27 -9.77 -9.52
CA CYS A 13 -20.23 -8.80 -8.43
C CYS A 13 -21.19 -7.64 -8.72
N THR A 14 -22.11 -7.37 -7.78
CA THR A 14 -23.05 -6.24 -7.83
C THR A 14 -22.57 -5.03 -7.01
N LEU A 15 -21.61 -5.24 -6.11
CA LEU A 15 -20.99 -4.20 -5.29
C LEU A 15 -19.46 -4.37 -5.31
N MET A 16 -18.76 -3.27 -5.55
CA MET A 16 -17.31 -3.17 -5.44
C MET A 16 -16.93 -2.15 -4.38
N ILE A 17 -15.99 -2.51 -3.51
CA ILE A 17 -15.38 -1.60 -2.53
C ILE A 17 -13.90 -1.52 -2.87
N THR A 18 -13.44 -0.34 -3.30
CA THR A 18 -12.01 -0.11 -3.54
C THR A 18 -11.31 0.12 -2.21
N VAL A 19 -10.03 -0.27 -2.13
CA VAL A 19 -9.16 0.01 -0.98
C VAL A 19 -7.88 0.63 -1.51
N ASP A 20 -7.50 1.76 -0.93
CA ASP A 20 -6.25 2.46 -1.24
C ASP A 20 -6.13 2.91 -2.72
N CYS A 21 -7.27 3.05 -3.39
CA CYS A 21 -7.34 3.48 -4.79
C CYS A 21 -8.74 3.93 -5.19
N GLY A 22 -8.83 4.57 -6.36
CA GLY A 22 -10.10 4.87 -7.05
C GLY A 22 -10.51 6.33 -7.09
N ILE A 23 -9.91 7.21 -6.27
CA ILE A 23 -10.29 8.63 -6.27
C ILE A 23 -10.04 9.34 -7.60
N SER A 24 -9.13 8.82 -8.43
CA SER A 24 -8.79 9.33 -9.76
C SER A 24 -9.38 8.50 -10.91
N SER A 25 -10.04 7.38 -10.62
CA SER A 25 -10.48 6.39 -11.62
C SER A 25 -11.88 6.69 -12.15
N VAL A 26 -12.06 7.89 -12.69
CA VAL A 26 -13.38 8.43 -13.10
C VAL A 26 -14.02 7.59 -14.19
N LYS A 27 -13.25 7.22 -15.22
CA LYS A 27 -13.76 6.50 -16.40
C LYS A 27 -14.08 5.05 -16.06
N GLU A 28 -13.19 4.41 -15.33
CA GLU A 28 -13.30 3.02 -14.91
C GLU A 28 -14.53 2.81 -14.02
N ILE A 29 -14.75 3.70 -13.06
CA ILE A 29 -15.91 3.65 -12.16
C ILE A 29 -17.21 3.99 -12.91
N ALA A 30 -17.17 4.92 -13.86
CA ALA A 30 -18.33 5.22 -14.72
C ALA A 30 -18.74 4.00 -15.55
N GLU A 31 -17.79 3.27 -16.12
CA GLU A 31 -18.06 2.05 -16.88
C GLU A 31 -18.69 0.96 -15.99
N ALA A 32 -18.13 0.73 -14.80
CA ALA A 32 -18.65 -0.24 -13.84
C ALA A 32 -20.12 0.02 -13.49
N ARG A 33 -20.45 1.28 -13.19
CA ARG A 33 -21.82 1.69 -12.88
C ARG A 33 -22.75 1.61 -14.08
N GLY A 34 -22.25 1.92 -15.28
CA GLY A 34 -23.01 1.73 -16.52
C GLY A 34 -23.42 0.27 -16.76
N ARG A 35 -22.72 -0.69 -16.12
CA ARG A 35 -23.00 -2.12 -16.15
C ARG A 35 -23.77 -2.62 -14.91
N GLY A 36 -24.27 -1.72 -14.06
CA GLY A 36 -25.08 -2.04 -12.89
C GLY A 36 -24.29 -2.47 -11.65
N VAL A 37 -22.98 -2.19 -11.59
CA VAL A 37 -22.16 -2.44 -10.39
C VAL A 37 -22.09 -1.19 -9.53
N ASP A 38 -22.54 -1.27 -8.28
CA ASP A 38 -22.34 -0.23 -7.30
C ASP A 38 -20.86 -0.16 -6.88
N VAL A 39 -20.31 1.05 -6.76
CA VAL A 39 -18.90 1.24 -6.39
C VAL A 39 -18.79 2.15 -5.17
N ILE A 40 -18.14 1.68 -4.12
CA ILE A 40 -17.72 2.48 -2.96
C ILE A 40 -16.21 2.68 -3.06
N VAL A 41 -15.77 3.94 -3.05
CA VAL A 41 -14.36 4.27 -3.09
C VAL A 41 -13.83 4.47 -1.67
N THR A 42 -12.80 3.73 -1.27
CA THR A 42 -12.02 4.05 -0.05
C THR A 42 -10.57 4.33 -0.44
N ASP A 43 -10.14 5.57 -0.21
CA ASP A 43 -8.87 6.08 -0.71
C ASP A 43 -8.36 7.22 0.19
N HIS A 44 -7.10 7.60 0.03
CA HIS A 44 -6.45 8.68 0.75
C HIS A 44 -5.55 9.57 -0.13
N HIS A 45 -5.44 9.26 -1.43
CA HIS A 45 -4.73 10.08 -2.39
C HIS A 45 -5.40 11.46 -2.59
N GLU A 46 -4.65 12.42 -3.13
CA GLU A 46 -5.20 13.74 -3.44
C GLU A 46 -6.31 13.62 -4.49
N PRO A 47 -7.53 14.13 -4.22
CA PRO A 47 -8.60 14.14 -5.20
C PRO A 47 -8.26 15.01 -6.41
N THR A 48 -8.66 14.56 -7.59
CA THR A 48 -8.57 15.38 -8.80
C THR A 48 -9.76 16.34 -8.91
N MET A 49 -9.76 17.22 -9.93
CA MET A 49 -10.87 18.15 -10.18
C MET A 49 -12.20 17.42 -10.42
N HIS A 50 -12.16 16.22 -11.01
CA HIS A 50 -13.34 15.40 -11.27
C HIS A 50 -13.32 14.18 -10.37
N LEU A 51 -14.34 14.04 -9.54
CA LEU A 51 -14.51 12.86 -8.69
C LEU A 51 -15.17 11.73 -9.50
N PRO A 52 -14.82 10.46 -9.21
CA PRO A 52 -15.47 9.33 -9.85
C PRO A 52 -16.95 9.31 -9.47
N PRO A 53 -17.83 8.83 -10.36
CA PRO A 53 -19.25 8.77 -10.07
C PRO A 53 -19.57 7.60 -9.14
N ALA A 54 -18.91 7.44 -7.99
CA ALA A 54 -19.13 6.34 -7.06
C ALA A 54 -20.43 6.52 -6.24
N CYS A 55 -20.96 5.43 -5.67
CA CYS A 55 -22.10 5.45 -4.75
C CYS A 55 -21.74 6.12 -3.41
N ALA A 56 -20.48 5.95 -2.98
CA ALA A 56 -19.89 6.69 -1.88
C ALA A 56 -18.38 6.85 -2.09
N ILE A 57 -17.83 7.94 -1.58
CA ILE A 57 -16.38 8.19 -1.59
C ILE A 57 -15.95 8.51 -0.16
N LEU A 58 -15.11 7.64 0.39
CA LEU A 58 -14.46 7.82 1.68
C LEU A 58 -13.02 8.22 1.41
N ASN A 59 -12.75 9.52 1.49
CA ASN A 59 -11.40 10.05 1.41
C ASN A 59 -11.26 11.27 2.32
N PRO A 60 -10.35 11.24 3.32
CA PRO A 60 -10.20 12.32 4.29
C PRO A 60 -9.71 13.63 3.66
N LYS A 61 -9.18 13.58 2.43
CA LYS A 61 -8.64 14.72 1.67
C LYS A 61 -9.64 15.43 0.77
N LEU A 62 -10.89 14.94 0.69
CA LEU A 62 -11.96 15.64 -0.02
C LEU A 62 -12.07 17.09 0.50
N LYS A 63 -12.36 18.03 -0.41
CA LYS A 63 -12.44 19.46 -0.09
C LYS A 63 -13.46 19.75 1.02
N GLU A 64 -14.60 19.06 0.98
CA GLU A 64 -15.70 19.19 1.94
C GLU A 64 -15.61 18.19 3.12
N SER A 65 -14.49 17.46 3.25
CA SER A 65 -14.30 16.50 4.34
C SER A 65 -14.15 17.23 5.67
N SER A 66 -15.01 16.88 6.64
CA SER A 66 -14.87 17.28 8.04
C SER A 66 -14.06 16.29 8.88
N TYR A 67 -13.46 15.27 8.25
CA TYR A 67 -12.74 14.23 8.97
C TYR A 67 -11.48 14.80 9.64
N PRO A 68 -11.26 14.59 10.94
CA PRO A 68 -10.25 15.32 11.72
C PRO A 68 -8.81 14.94 11.38
N ASN A 69 -8.58 13.77 10.76
CA ASN A 69 -7.26 13.35 10.32
C ASN A 69 -7.18 13.28 8.79
N ARG A 70 -6.76 14.37 8.15
CA ARG A 70 -6.56 14.46 6.69
C ARG A 70 -5.53 13.46 6.17
N GLU A 71 -4.57 13.06 7.00
CA GLU A 71 -3.45 12.19 6.64
C GLU A 71 -3.73 10.69 6.90
N LEU A 72 -4.97 10.29 7.18
CA LEU A 72 -5.31 8.87 7.38
C LEU A 72 -4.94 8.06 6.12
N THR A 73 -4.17 6.99 6.28
CA THR A 73 -3.71 6.13 5.17
C THR A 73 -4.85 5.27 4.61
N GLY A 74 -4.70 4.68 3.42
CA GLY A 74 -5.74 3.82 2.84
C GLY A 74 -6.17 2.67 3.74
N VAL A 75 -5.22 1.99 4.41
CA VAL A 75 -5.54 0.96 5.42
C VAL A 75 -6.28 1.54 6.63
N GLY A 76 -5.97 2.78 7.01
CA GLY A 76 -6.69 3.51 8.04
C GLY A 76 -8.14 3.77 7.63
N VAL A 77 -8.37 4.24 6.40
CA VAL A 77 -9.72 4.46 5.85
C VAL A 77 -10.50 3.15 5.83
N ALA A 78 -9.91 2.06 5.36
CA ALA A 78 -10.52 0.73 5.36
C ALA A 78 -10.88 0.26 6.78
N PHE A 79 -9.99 0.46 7.75
CA PHE A 79 -10.26 0.15 9.15
C PHE A 79 -11.43 0.98 9.71
N LYS A 80 -11.51 2.26 9.35
CA LYS A 80 -12.62 3.14 9.78
C LYS A 80 -13.95 2.76 9.15
N LEU A 81 -13.95 2.33 7.89
CA LEU A 81 -15.14 1.78 7.24
C LEU A 81 -15.61 0.52 7.98
N ALA A 82 -14.72 -0.44 8.24
CA ALA A 82 -15.05 -1.65 8.99
C ALA A 82 -15.57 -1.32 10.41
N HIS A 83 -14.98 -0.31 11.06
CA HIS A 83 -15.41 0.17 12.38
C HIS A 83 -16.80 0.79 12.35
N ALA A 84 -17.11 1.62 11.35
CA ALA A 84 -18.42 2.23 11.19
C ALA A 84 -19.50 1.17 10.92
N ILE A 85 -19.25 0.23 10.00
CA ILE A 85 -20.18 -0.86 9.67
C ILE A 85 -20.45 -1.73 10.90
N THR A 86 -19.40 -2.13 11.62
CA THR A 86 -19.53 -2.99 12.82
C THR A 86 -20.37 -2.31 13.89
N ASN A 87 -20.10 -1.03 14.18
CA ASN A 87 -20.86 -0.28 15.18
C ASN A 87 -22.32 -0.07 14.75
N HIS A 88 -22.56 0.18 13.47
CA HIS A 88 -23.91 0.33 12.93
C HIS A 88 -24.72 -0.97 13.12
N LEU A 89 -24.19 -2.12 12.69
CA LEU A 89 -24.86 -3.42 12.85
C LEU A 89 -25.10 -3.80 14.31
N ILE A 90 -24.17 -3.45 15.21
CA ILE A 90 -24.37 -3.64 16.66
C ILE A 90 -25.51 -2.76 17.16
N SER A 91 -25.55 -1.49 16.74
CA SER A 91 -26.60 -0.54 17.18
C SER A 91 -28.00 -0.95 16.71
N GLN A 92 -28.11 -1.63 15.58
CA GLN A 92 -29.38 -2.15 15.05
C GLN A 92 -29.77 -3.51 15.67
N GLY A 93 -28.87 -4.15 16.42
CA GLY A 93 -29.08 -5.49 16.96
C GLY A 93 -28.78 -6.63 15.98
N ASP A 94 -28.38 -6.31 14.74
CA ASP A 94 -28.02 -7.28 13.69
C ASP A 94 -26.69 -8.01 13.95
N MET A 95 -25.89 -7.50 14.90
CA MET A 95 -24.61 -8.08 15.27
C MET A 95 -24.36 -8.01 16.78
N SER A 96 -23.91 -9.13 17.35
CA SER A 96 -23.40 -9.16 18.73
C SER A 96 -22.05 -8.44 18.84
N THR A 97 -21.83 -7.72 19.94
CA THR A 97 -20.55 -7.10 20.30
C THR A 97 -19.38 -8.10 20.39
N ARG A 98 -19.66 -9.40 20.50
CA ARG A 98 -18.65 -10.46 20.56
C ARG A 98 -18.31 -11.05 19.19
N LYS A 99 -19.05 -10.71 18.12
CA LYS A 99 -18.89 -11.35 16.79
C LYS A 99 -17.54 -11.02 16.16
N ILE A 100 -17.11 -9.76 16.25
CA ILE A 100 -15.86 -9.28 15.65
C ILE A 100 -15.14 -8.35 16.63
N ASP A 101 -13.87 -8.63 16.90
CA ASP A 101 -12.98 -7.72 17.62
C ASP A 101 -12.01 -7.06 16.63
N LEU A 102 -12.36 -5.85 16.20
CA LEU A 102 -11.56 -5.09 15.24
C LEU A 102 -10.14 -4.78 15.75
N LYS A 103 -9.91 -4.77 17.08
CA LYS A 103 -8.58 -4.52 17.65
C LYS A 103 -7.57 -5.56 17.21
N LYS A 104 -8.02 -6.79 16.88
CA LYS A 104 -7.16 -7.86 16.36
C LYS A 104 -6.54 -7.53 15.01
N PHE A 105 -7.13 -6.63 14.22
CA PHE A 105 -6.65 -6.22 12.90
C PHE A 105 -5.75 -4.99 12.94
N LEU A 106 -5.52 -4.39 14.12
CA LEU A 106 -4.62 -3.25 14.26
C LEU A 106 -3.17 -3.59 13.88
N ASP A 107 -2.80 -4.87 13.87
CA ASP A 107 -1.50 -5.29 13.35
C ASP A 107 -1.35 -4.98 11.86
N LEU A 108 -2.36 -5.31 11.06
CA LEU A 108 -2.41 -4.95 9.63
C LEU A 108 -2.49 -3.44 9.42
N VAL A 109 -3.27 -2.73 10.25
CA VAL A 109 -3.37 -1.25 10.17
C VAL A 109 -2.03 -0.59 10.42
N ALA A 110 -1.29 -1.01 11.45
CA ALA A 110 0.04 -0.48 11.71
C ALA A 110 1.01 -0.81 10.57
N LEU A 111 1.02 -2.07 10.11
CA LEU A 111 1.88 -2.51 9.01
C LEU A 111 1.63 -1.68 7.74
N GLY A 112 0.38 -1.54 7.31
CA GLY A 112 0.02 -0.76 6.12
C GLY A 112 0.33 0.72 6.29
N THR A 113 -0.01 1.32 7.44
CA THR A 113 0.25 2.75 7.70
C THR A 113 1.74 3.08 7.64
N ILE A 114 2.59 2.21 8.20
CA ILE A 114 4.04 2.41 8.19
C ILE A 114 4.62 2.11 6.80
N SER A 115 4.12 1.08 6.11
CA SER A 115 4.59 0.70 4.76
C SER A 115 4.28 1.77 3.71
N ASP A 116 3.20 2.51 3.91
CA ASP A 116 2.79 3.67 3.11
C ASP A 116 3.51 4.98 3.52
N MET A 117 4.47 4.91 4.45
CA MET A 117 5.16 6.09 5.01
C MET A 117 4.18 7.16 5.54
N GLY A 118 3.01 6.73 6.04
CA GLY A 118 1.98 7.62 6.55
C GLY A 118 2.48 8.48 7.71
N SER A 119 2.06 9.74 7.76
CA SER A 119 2.42 10.66 8.83
C SER A 119 1.97 10.12 10.19
N LEU A 120 2.91 9.90 11.12
CA LEU A 120 2.63 9.37 12.46
C LEU A 120 2.15 10.46 13.43
N LEU A 121 1.19 11.24 12.98
CA LEU A 121 0.48 12.28 13.72
C LEU A 121 -0.99 11.90 13.87
N GLY A 122 -1.73 12.64 14.71
CA GLY A 122 -3.18 12.46 14.86
C GLY A 122 -3.61 11.01 15.10
N GLU A 123 -4.60 10.56 14.32
CA GLU A 123 -5.18 9.21 14.44
C GLU A 123 -4.21 8.11 13.99
N ASN A 124 -3.40 8.35 12.95
CA ASN A 124 -2.38 7.39 12.51
C ASN A 124 -1.43 7.01 13.66
N ARG A 125 -1.00 8.00 14.45
CA ARG A 125 -0.14 7.77 15.62
C ARG A 125 -0.80 6.82 16.64
N ILE A 126 -2.10 6.98 16.85
CA ILE A 126 -2.87 6.16 17.80
C ILE A 126 -3.00 4.74 17.23
N LEU A 127 -3.44 4.60 15.98
CA LEU A 127 -3.59 3.32 15.31
C LEU A 127 -2.27 2.55 15.29
N VAL A 128 -1.17 3.20 14.93
CA VAL A 128 0.17 2.60 14.92
C VAL A 128 0.62 2.22 16.34
N ARG A 129 0.41 3.07 17.35
CA ARG A 129 0.78 2.75 18.75
C ARG A 129 0.11 1.47 19.24
N TYR A 130 -1.19 1.31 19.00
CA TYR A 130 -1.92 0.10 19.42
C TYR A 130 -1.65 -1.08 18.48
N GLY A 131 -1.43 -0.82 17.19
CA GLY A 131 -1.08 -1.85 16.22
C GLY A 131 0.30 -2.46 16.45
N LEU A 132 1.30 -1.68 16.86
CA LEU A 132 2.59 -2.21 17.32
C LEU A 132 2.44 -3.14 18.54
N ARG A 133 1.55 -2.78 19.48
CA ARG A 133 1.22 -3.68 20.61
C ARG A 133 0.55 -4.96 20.13
N GLN A 134 -0.24 -4.90 19.06
CA GLN A 134 -0.87 -6.06 18.45
C GLN A 134 0.13 -6.91 17.67
N LEU A 135 1.07 -6.29 16.94
CA LEU A 135 2.15 -6.95 16.20
C LEU A 135 3.07 -7.76 17.13
N ARG A 136 3.44 -7.20 18.28
CA ARG A 136 4.25 -7.89 19.31
C ARG A 136 3.67 -9.22 19.79
N LYS A 137 2.36 -9.40 19.63
CA LYS A 137 1.62 -10.60 20.03
C LYS A 137 0.84 -11.20 18.86
N THR A 138 1.20 -10.85 17.62
CA THR A 138 0.45 -11.32 16.46
C THR A 138 0.52 -12.85 16.40
N ARG A 139 -0.58 -13.46 15.97
CA ARG A 139 -0.69 -14.89 15.72
C ARG A 139 -0.87 -15.18 14.23
N ARG A 140 -0.69 -14.16 13.38
CA ARG A 140 -0.75 -14.31 11.94
C ARG A 140 0.50 -15.02 11.49
N ILE A 141 0.34 -16.27 11.06
CA ILE A 141 1.44 -17.16 10.73
C ILE A 141 2.34 -16.53 9.66
N GLY A 142 1.75 -15.97 8.60
CA GLY A 142 2.53 -15.29 7.56
C GLY A 142 3.28 -14.05 8.03
N LEU A 143 2.75 -13.26 8.98
CA LEU A 143 3.52 -12.15 9.56
C LEU A 143 4.67 -12.65 10.42
N THR A 144 4.44 -13.71 11.21
CA THR A 144 5.51 -14.31 12.02
C THR A 144 6.66 -14.79 11.14
N LYS A 145 6.37 -15.56 10.09
CA LYS A 145 7.38 -16.03 9.13
C LYS A 145 8.05 -14.89 8.37
N LEU A 146 7.30 -13.85 8.02
CA LEU A 146 7.89 -12.64 7.41
C LEU A 146 8.88 -11.96 8.36
N PHE A 147 8.56 -11.83 9.64
CA PHE A 147 9.47 -11.21 10.62
C PHE A 147 10.72 -12.04 10.87
N GLU A 148 10.61 -13.37 10.82
CA GLU A 148 11.76 -14.29 10.90
C GLU A 148 12.74 -14.02 9.75
N VAL A 149 12.28 -14.03 8.49
CA VAL A 149 13.15 -13.76 7.32
C VAL A 149 13.65 -12.31 7.26
N CYS A 150 12.93 -11.38 7.90
CA CYS A 150 13.37 -9.98 8.02
C CYS A 150 14.41 -9.77 9.13
N GLU A 151 14.69 -10.78 9.95
CA GLU A 151 15.49 -10.64 11.18
C GLU A 151 14.96 -9.50 12.08
N VAL A 152 13.64 -9.50 12.30
CA VAL A 152 12.94 -8.54 13.14
C VAL A 152 12.50 -9.21 14.43
N ASN A 153 13.01 -8.73 15.56
CA ASN A 153 12.51 -9.15 16.86
C ASN A 153 11.13 -8.52 17.10
N THR A 154 10.09 -9.34 17.06
CA THR A 154 8.71 -8.91 17.24
C THR A 154 8.44 -8.28 18.59
N SER A 155 9.13 -8.70 19.67
CA SER A 155 8.93 -8.18 21.02
C SER A 155 9.33 -6.71 21.18
N THR A 156 10.31 -6.27 20.40
CA THR A 156 10.86 -4.90 20.42
C THR A 156 10.56 -4.11 19.15
N ILE A 157 9.73 -4.66 18.24
CA ILE A 157 9.43 -4.07 16.94
C ILE A 157 9.05 -2.59 17.04
N SER A 158 9.69 -1.81 16.18
CA SER A 158 9.49 -0.37 16.03
C SER A 158 8.97 -0.02 14.63
N PRO A 159 8.44 1.21 14.43
CA PRO A 159 8.11 1.69 13.09
C PRO A 159 9.31 1.66 12.13
N LEU A 160 10.52 1.91 12.62
CA LEU A 160 11.72 1.90 11.79
C LEU A 160 12.03 0.49 11.28
N ASP A 161 11.89 -0.53 12.13
CA ASP A 161 12.09 -1.93 11.70
C ASP A 161 11.10 -2.31 10.60
N ILE A 162 9.84 -1.90 10.73
CA ILE A 162 8.82 -2.17 9.71
C ILE A 162 9.15 -1.44 8.42
N ALA A 163 9.44 -0.14 8.47
CA ALA A 163 9.73 0.67 7.28
C ALA A 163 11.01 0.21 6.55
N ALA A 164 12.05 -0.16 7.28
CA ALA A 164 13.36 -0.49 6.72
C ALA A 164 13.52 -1.97 6.36
N LYS A 165 12.88 -2.88 7.08
CA LYS A 165 13.06 -4.32 6.89
C LYS A 165 11.82 -4.98 6.30
N VAL A 166 10.63 -4.72 6.84
CA VAL A 166 9.42 -5.48 6.45
C VAL A 166 8.78 -4.93 5.17
N ALA A 167 8.52 -3.63 5.12
CA ALA A 167 7.85 -2.97 4.01
C ALA A 167 8.55 -3.21 2.65
N PRO A 168 9.90 -3.20 2.53
CA PRO A 168 10.56 -3.48 1.26
C PRO A 168 10.23 -4.86 0.65
N ARG A 169 9.98 -5.87 1.49
CA ARG A 169 9.64 -7.22 1.01
C ARG A 169 8.24 -7.29 0.44
N LEU A 170 7.26 -6.70 1.12
CA LEU A 170 5.89 -6.56 0.60
C LEU A 170 5.87 -5.70 -0.67
N ASN A 171 6.57 -4.57 -0.66
CA ASN A 171 6.62 -3.65 -1.79
C ASN A 171 7.41 -4.19 -2.99
N SER A 172 8.31 -5.16 -2.79
CA SER A 172 9.04 -5.81 -3.88
C SER A 172 8.10 -6.56 -4.83
N LEU A 173 6.99 -7.09 -4.30
CA LEU A 173 6.02 -7.85 -5.07
C LEU A 173 5.40 -6.98 -6.17
N GLY A 174 4.88 -5.80 -5.84
CA GLY A 174 4.30 -4.89 -6.85
C GLY A 174 5.31 -4.30 -7.85
N ARG A 175 6.62 -4.57 -7.68
CA ARG A 175 7.68 -4.04 -8.55
C ARG A 175 8.21 -5.08 -9.52
N ILE A 176 8.45 -6.29 -9.05
CA ILE A 176 9.16 -7.32 -9.82
C ILE A 176 8.48 -8.69 -9.80
N ALA A 177 7.37 -8.86 -9.06
CA ALA A 177 6.70 -10.14 -8.89
C ALA A 177 5.16 -9.98 -8.85
N ASP A 178 4.46 -10.98 -8.32
CA ASP A 178 3.01 -10.97 -8.19
C ASP A 178 2.57 -10.32 -6.86
N PRO A 179 1.87 -9.16 -6.87
CA PRO A 179 1.37 -8.51 -5.65
C PRO A 179 0.36 -9.37 -4.87
N ASN A 180 -0.33 -10.34 -5.49
CA ASN A 180 -1.30 -11.19 -4.80
C ASN A 180 -0.66 -12.03 -3.69
N LYS A 181 0.63 -12.35 -3.82
CA LYS A 181 1.40 -13.10 -2.81
C LYS A 181 1.48 -12.38 -1.46
N GLY A 182 1.41 -11.04 -1.47
CA GLY A 182 1.37 -10.26 -0.24
C GLY A 182 0.06 -10.50 0.53
N VAL A 183 -1.06 -10.52 -0.19
CA VAL A 183 -2.37 -10.82 0.39
C VAL A 183 -2.44 -12.28 0.84
N GLU A 184 -1.95 -13.21 0.01
CA GLU A 184 -1.86 -14.64 0.35
C GLU A 184 -1.10 -14.86 1.65
N LEU A 185 0.07 -14.23 1.81
CA LEU A 185 0.86 -14.31 3.04
C LEU A 185 0.10 -13.77 4.27
N LEU A 186 -0.66 -12.69 4.12
CA LEU A 186 -1.41 -12.11 5.23
C LEU A 186 -2.63 -12.97 5.65
N LEU A 187 -3.10 -13.85 4.77
CA LEU A 187 -4.28 -14.70 4.96
C LEU A 187 -3.95 -16.17 5.24
N ILE A 188 -2.71 -16.60 4.98
CA ILE A 188 -2.30 -18.00 5.11
C ILE A 188 -2.46 -18.54 6.53
N LEU A 189 -2.88 -19.80 6.62
CA LEU A 189 -3.18 -20.50 7.87
C LEU A 189 -2.29 -21.71 8.13
N ASP A 190 -1.50 -22.14 7.15
CA ASP A 190 -0.57 -23.25 7.29
C ASP A 190 0.88 -22.76 7.42
N GLU A 191 1.63 -23.39 8.31
CA GLU A 191 2.97 -22.93 8.67
C GLU A 191 4.01 -23.16 7.57
N GLN A 192 3.95 -24.29 6.87
CA GLN A 192 4.89 -24.64 5.81
C GLN A 192 4.72 -23.73 4.58
N GLY A 193 3.48 -23.46 4.18
CA GLY A 193 3.17 -22.53 3.10
C GLY A 193 3.57 -21.11 3.46
N ALA A 194 3.35 -20.68 4.72
CA ALA A 194 3.78 -19.37 5.20
C ALA A 194 5.30 -19.22 5.15
N GLU A 195 6.06 -20.24 5.55
CA GLU A 195 7.52 -20.24 5.50
C GLU A 195 8.03 -20.15 4.06
N LYS A 196 7.47 -20.98 3.16
CA LYS A 196 7.80 -20.94 1.73
C LYS A 196 7.52 -19.57 1.12
N LEU A 197 6.35 -19.00 1.41
CA LEU A 197 5.93 -17.72 0.86
C LEU A 197 6.76 -16.56 1.42
N ALA A 198 7.08 -16.57 2.72
CA ALA A 198 7.99 -15.60 3.32
C ALA A 198 9.40 -15.67 2.69
N GLY A 199 9.92 -16.87 2.45
CA GLY A 199 11.19 -17.08 1.75
C GLY A 199 11.15 -16.57 0.30
N GLU A 200 10.03 -16.74 -0.39
CA GLU A 200 9.84 -16.17 -1.72
C GLU A 200 9.83 -14.63 -1.70
N LEU A 201 9.15 -14.00 -0.74
CA LEU A 201 9.17 -12.54 -0.58
C LEU A 201 10.60 -12.01 -0.31
N GLU A 202 11.40 -12.76 0.45
CA GLU A 202 12.81 -12.42 0.66
C GLU A 202 13.62 -12.52 -0.63
N PHE A 203 13.46 -13.62 -1.37
CA PHE A 203 14.11 -13.79 -2.66
C PHE A 203 13.77 -12.63 -3.62
N ASN A 204 12.49 -12.27 -3.74
CA ASN A 204 12.05 -11.15 -4.57
C ASN A 204 12.64 -9.81 -4.11
N ASN A 205 12.72 -9.57 -2.79
CA ASN A 205 13.37 -8.38 -2.28
C ASN A 205 14.85 -8.31 -2.67
N VAL A 206 15.58 -9.42 -2.57
CA VAL A 206 17.00 -9.53 -2.95
C VAL A 206 17.18 -9.30 -4.45
N GLU A 207 16.37 -9.93 -5.31
CA GLU A 207 16.41 -9.71 -6.75
C GLU A 207 16.11 -8.24 -7.11
N ARG A 208 15.11 -7.63 -6.46
CA ARG A 208 14.81 -6.21 -6.64
C ARG A 208 16.02 -5.34 -6.28
N GLN A 209 16.72 -5.61 -5.18
CA GLN A 209 17.94 -4.85 -4.80
C GLN A 209 19.06 -5.01 -5.83
N LYS A 210 19.23 -6.19 -6.43
CA LYS A 210 20.23 -6.42 -7.49
C LYS A 210 19.92 -5.59 -8.73
N ILE A 211 18.67 -5.60 -9.17
CA ILE A 211 18.22 -4.80 -10.32
C ILE A 211 18.37 -3.31 -10.03
N GLU A 212 17.93 -2.86 -8.85
CA GLU A 212 18.09 -1.47 -8.40
C GLU A 212 19.54 -1.00 -8.43
N ARG A 213 20.47 -1.83 -7.95
CA ARG A 213 21.91 -1.51 -7.97
C ARG A 213 22.42 -1.38 -9.40
N LYS A 214 22.11 -2.34 -10.27
CA LYS A 214 22.53 -2.34 -11.66
C LYS A 214 22.01 -1.10 -12.42
N ASP A 215 20.72 -0.81 -12.30
CA ASP A 215 20.10 0.34 -13.00
C ASP A 215 20.63 1.67 -12.44
N SER A 216 20.87 1.73 -11.13
CA SER A 216 21.49 2.87 -10.48
C SER A 216 22.91 3.15 -10.98
N GLU A 217 23.75 2.11 -11.06
CA GLU A 217 25.12 2.22 -11.56
C GLU A 217 25.16 2.71 -13.01
N ASP A 218 24.25 2.21 -13.86
CA ASP A 218 24.13 2.66 -15.27
C ASP A 218 23.75 4.16 -15.36
N ILE A 219 22.82 4.61 -14.52
CA ILE A 219 22.43 6.03 -14.42
C ILE A 219 23.59 6.89 -13.92
N ASP A 220 24.30 6.45 -12.88
CA ASP A 220 25.41 7.21 -12.31
C ASP A 220 26.56 7.35 -13.33
N VAL A 221 26.85 6.28 -14.09
CA VAL A 221 27.80 6.33 -15.22
C VAL A 221 27.34 7.29 -16.32
N TYR A 222 26.05 7.29 -16.65
CA TYR A 222 25.48 8.21 -17.65
C TYR A 222 25.63 9.67 -17.20
N LEU A 223 25.26 10.00 -15.96
CA LEU A 223 25.35 11.36 -15.41
C LEU A 223 26.80 11.85 -15.31
N CYS A 224 27.75 10.95 -15.01
CA CYS A 224 29.18 11.28 -15.05
C CYS A 224 29.67 11.64 -16.46
N LYS A 225 29.16 10.97 -17.50
CA LYS A 225 29.50 11.26 -18.91
C LYS A 225 28.77 12.50 -19.45
N HIS A 226 27.61 12.81 -18.88
CA HIS A 226 26.72 13.89 -19.32
C HIS A 226 26.39 14.87 -18.19
N PRO A 227 27.40 15.52 -17.55
CA PRO A 227 27.18 16.41 -16.42
C PRO A 227 26.31 17.63 -16.79
N GLU A 228 26.19 17.98 -18.07
CA GLU A 228 25.31 19.02 -18.57
C GLU A 228 23.84 18.80 -18.23
N VAL A 229 23.39 17.54 -18.09
CA VAL A 229 22.01 17.21 -17.72
C VAL A 229 21.66 17.80 -16.36
N LEU A 230 22.60 17.81 -15.42
CA LEU A 230 22.43 18.32 -14.06
C LEU A 230 22.34 19.85 -13.98
N ARG A 231 22.69 20.56 -15.07
CA ARG A 231 22.57 22.02 -15.15
C ARG A 231 21.14 22.49 -15.46
N ASN A 232 20.29 21.59 -15.93
CA ASN A 232 18.90 21.91 -16.26
C ASN A 232 18.04 22.11 -15.00
N LYS A 233 16.88 22.76 -15.19
CA LYS A 233 15.90 22.95 -14.10
C LYS A 233 15.21 21.64 -13.67
N GLY A 234 15.27 20.62 -14.51
CA GLY A 234 14.78 19.27 -14.24
C GLY A 234 15.66 18.23 -14.94
N ILE A 235 15.60 16.99 -14.46
CA ILE A 235 16.38 15.87 -14.97
C ILE A 235 15.44 14.95 -15.75
N ALA A 236 15.74 14.70 -17.02
CA ALA A 236 15.00 13.75 -17.85
C ALA A 236 15.98 12.70 -18.37
N LEU A 237 15.72 11.43 -18.06
CA LEU A 237 16.54 10.29 -18.46
C LEU A 237 15.67 9.25 -19.16
N GLN A 238 16.23 8.54 -20.13
CA GLN A 238 15.53 7.42 -20.77
C GLN A 238 16.46 6.24 -21.06
N SER A 239 15.98 5.02 -20.90
CA SER A 239 16.71 3.82 -21.29
C SER A 239 15.79 2.62 -21.48
N LYS A 240 16.04 1.84 -22.54
CA LYS A 240 15.36 0.55 -22.75
C LYS A 240 15.85 -0.56 -21.81
N LYS A 241 16.87 -0.30 -21.00
CA LYS A 241 17.52 -1.31 -20.14
C LYS A 241 17.00 -1.31 -18.71
N TRP A 242 16.42 -0.19 -18.23
CA TRP A 242 16.00 -0.06 -16.84
C TRP A 242 14.69 -0.77 -16.59
N HIS A 243 14.59 -1.40 -15.42
CA HIS A 243 13.43 -2.18 -15.07
C HIS A 243 12.26 -1.27 -14.65
N PRO A 244 11.06 -1.38 -15.27
CA PRO A 244 9.94 -0.48 -15.00
C PRO A 244 9.55 -0.38 -13.51
N GLY A 245 9.57 -1.49 -12.77
CA GLY A 245 9.26 -1.51 -11.34
C GLY A 245 10.31 -0.82 -10.42
N ILE A 246 11.50 -0.54 -10.95
CA ILE A 246 12.62 0.09 -10.22
C ILE A 246 12.70 1.59 -10.51
N ILE A 247 12.28 2.01 -11.70
CA ILE A 247 12.25 3.42 -12.15
C ILE A 247 11.73 4.36 -11.05
N PRO A 248 10.61 4.09 -10.34
CA PRO A 248 10.13 4.98 -9.29
C PRO A 248 11.10 5.18 -8.11
N ILE A 249 11.84 4.14 -7.71
CA ILE A 249 12.83 4.24 -6.61
C ILE A 249 13.98 5.14 -7.04
N ILE A 250 14.53 4.89 -8.22
CA ILE A 250 15.69 5.64 -8.70
C ILE A 250 15.29 7.09 -9.00
N THR A 251 14.11 7.32 -9.58
CA THR A 251 13.56 8.67 -9.81
C THR A 251 13.51 9.47 -8.50
N ALA A 252 12.96 8.89 -7.44
CA ALA A 252 12.87 9.54 -6.13
C ALA A 252 14.25 9.76 -5.48
N ARG A 253 15.21 8.86 -5.71
CA ARG A 253 16.60 9.02 -5.26
C ARG A 253 17.28 10.20 -5.97
N ILE A 254 17.24 10.23 -7.31
CA ILE A 254 17.86 11.26 -8.14
C ILE A 254 17.21 12.63 -7.88
N ALA A 255 15.89 12.70 -7.78
CA ALA A 255 15.17 13.93 -7.43
C ALA A 255 15.64 14.50 -6.08
N ARG A 256 15.82 13.66 -5.05
CA ARG A 256 16.33 14.09 -3.74
C ARG A 256 17.80 14.47 -3.76
N GLN A 257 18.64 13.68 -4.41
CA GLN A 257 20.09 13.89 -4.47
C GLN A 257 20.44 15.23 -5.13
N TYR A 258 19.75 15.59 -6.22
CA TYR A 258 20.03 16.80 -6.97
C TYR A 258 19.05 17.95 -6.68
N ASN A 259 18.02 17.71 -5.87
CA ASN A 259 16.96 18.66 -5.55
C ASN A 259 16.30 19.26 -6.82
N ARG A 260 15.96 18.38 -7.77
CA ARG A 260 15.34 18.73 -9.05
C ARG A 260 14.13 17.84 -9.34
N PRO A 261 13.10 18.34 -10.02
CA PRO A 261 12.10 17.49 -10.66
C PRO A 261 12.80 16.49 -11.60
N THR A 262 12.48 15.22 -11.47
CA THR A 262 13.11 14.14 -12.23
C THR A 262 12.07 13.27 -12.91
N VAL A 263 12.30 12.93 -14.17
CA VAL A 263 11.52 11.98 -14.96
C VAL A 263 12.48 10.94 -15.54
N ILE A 264 12.18 9.67 -15.34
CA ILE A 264 12.96 8.55 -15.88
C ILE A 264 11.99 7.64 -16.65
N ILE A 265 12.36 7.27 -17.88
CA ILE A 265 11.54 6.48 -18.81
C ILE A 265 12.28 5.22 -19.27
#